data_AF-A0A9E1J4D2-F1
#
_entry.id   AF-A0A9E1J4D2-F1
#
_cell.length_a   1.000
_cell.length_b   1.000
_cell.length_c   1.000
_cell.angle_alpha   90.00
_cell.angle_beta   90.00
_cell.angle_gamma   90.00
#
_symmetry.space_group_name_H-M   'P 1'
#
loop_
_entity.id
_entity.type
_entity.pdbx_description
1 polymer ?
#
loop_
_entity_poly.entity_id
_entity_poly.type
_entity_poly.pdbx_seq_one_letter_code
_entity_poly.pdbx_strand_id
1 'polypeptide(L)'
;MPEKWDFWIDRGGTFTDVVARRPDAGYLSHKLLSENPEQYPDAALQGIRDLLGVDKSEPIPTERIGSVKMGTTVGTNALLERTGDRTLLITNHGFRDALRIGYQNRPRLFDLNVILPEMLYERVLEVAGRYTAQGVERQPVDLDEARAGLQAAFDDGIRACAIVFMHGYRYTSHEKAVAEVARDMGVLTVAVVTKPFSFEGSKRM
;
A
#
# COMPACT_ATOMS: atom_id res chain seq x y z
N MET A 1 25.79 -10.22 26.64
CA MET A 1 25.94 -9.47 25.38
C MET A 1 25.71 -8.00 25.71
N PRO A 2 26.52 -7.04 25.24
CA PRO A 2 26.19 -5.63 25.46
C PRO A 2 24.80 -5.39 24.87
N GLU A 3 23.91 -4.72 25.61
CA GLU A 3 22.58 -4.45 25.07
C GLU A 3 22.73 -3.57 23.82
N LYS A 4 21.91 -3.81 22.81
CA LYS A 4 21.89 -3.02 21.58
C LYS A 4 20.97 -1.82 21.75
N TRP A 5 21.03 -0.90 20.80
CA TRP A 5 20.08 0.21 20.73
C TRP A 5 18.72 -0.26 20.22
N ASP A 6 17.63 0.22 20.84
CA ASP A 6 16.28 0.06 20.31
C ASP A 6 15.69 1.42 19.96
N PHE A 7 15.01 1.52 18.82
CA PHE A 7 14.39 2.76 18.36
C PHE A 7 12.88 2.60 18.17
N TRP A 8 12.12 3.57 18.65
CA TRP A 8 10.70 3.76 18.36
C TRP A 8 10.52 5.10 17.68
N ILE A 9 9.95 5.08 16.48
CA ILE A 9 9.84 6.25 15.61
C ILE A 9 8.38 6.47 15.29
N ASP A 10 7.90 7.70 15.50
CA ASP A 10 6.60 8.14 15.03
C ASP A 10 6.80 9.24 13.98
N ARG A 11 6.57 8.90 12.72
CA ARG A 11 6.64 9.86 11.61
C ARG A 11 5.26 10.44 11.38
N GLY A 12 5.05 11.64 11.91
CA GLY A 12 3.90 12.49 11.63
C GLY A 12 4.01 13.21 10.27
N GLY A 13 3.07 14.14 10.03
CA GLY A 13 3.11 15.02 8.87
C GLY A 13 4.11 16.17 9.01
N THR A 14 4.27 16.73 10.22
CA THR A 14 5.16 17.88 10.47
C THR A 14 6.45 17.48 11.19
N PHE A 15 6.35 16.62 12.21
CA PHE A 15 7.48 16.20 13.02
C PHE A 15 7.61 14.69 13.06
N THR A 16 8.86 14.24 13.15
CA THR A 16 9.23 12.86 13.43
C THR A 16 9.80 12.80 14.84
N ASP A 17 9.13 12.07 15.70
CA ASP A 17 9.54 11.81 17.06
C ASP A 17 10.32 10.48 17.11
N VAL A 18 11.52 10.50 17.67
CA VAL A 18 12.37 9.31 17.84
C VAL A 18 12.65 9.13 19.33
N VAL A 19 12.29 7.97 19.86
CA VAL A 19 12.68 7.52 21.19
C VAL A 19 13.69 6.39 21.02
N ALA A 20 14.82 6.46 21.71
CA ALA A 20 15.84 5.43 21.68
C ALA A 20 16.16 4.92 23.08
N ARG A 21 16.28 3.60 23.20
CA ARG A 21 16.86 2.94 24.38
C ARG A 21 18.31 2.62 24.08
N ARG A 22 19.21 3.14 24.92
CA ARG A 22 20.64 2.90 24.87
C ARG A 22 21.01 1.50 25.40
N PRO A 23 22.21 1.01 25.06
CA PRO A 23 22.83 -0.19 25.65
C PRO A 23 22.92 -0.22 27.18
N ASP A 24 22.88 0.92 27.85
CA ASP A 24 22.91 1.06 29.30
C ASP A 24 21.50 1.24 29.91
N ALA A 25 20.47 0.88 29.15
CA ALA A 25 19.05 1.03 29.47
C ALA A 25 18.57 2.49 29.65
N GLY A 26 19.40 3.50 29.35
CA GLY A 26 18.98 4.90 29.32
C GLY A 26 18.08 5.22 28.12
N TYR A 27 17.16 6.18 28.28
CA TYR A 27 16.30 6.65 27.19
C TYR A 27 16.73 8.02 26.68
N LEU A 28 16.68 8.20 25.37
CA LEU A 28 16.85 9.48 24.69
C LEU A 28 15.63 9.74 23.81
N SER A 29 15.31 11.01 23.63
CA SER A 29 14.28 11.47 22.71
C SER A 29 14.85 12.52 21.78
N HIS A 30 14.43 12.47 20.52
CA HIS A 30 14.86 13.41 19.49
C HIS A 30 13.68 13.77 18.60
N LYS A 31 13.62 15.03 18.15
CA LYS A 31 12.54 15.55 17.33
C LYS A 31 13.12 16.23 16.10
N LEU A 32 12.68 15.80 14.93
CA LEU A 32 13.08 16.36 13.64
C LEU A 32 11.84 16.82 12.87
N LEU A 33 12.03 17.72 11.91
CA LEU A 33 11.01 17.98 10.90
C LEU A 33 10.86 16.72 10.04
N SER A 34 9.63 16.32 9.74
CA SER A 34 9.38 15.13 8.92
C SER A 34 9.88 15.27 7.49
N GLU A 35 9.92 16.50 6.98
CA GLU A 35 10.47 16.84 5.67
C GLU A 35 11.43 18.04 5.80
N ASN A 36 12.71 17.81 5.49
CA ASN A 36 13.73 18.84 5.40
C ASN A 36 14.84 18.39 4.42
N PRO A 37 14.53 18.33 3.12
CA PRO A 37 15.42 17.73 2.11
C PRO A 37 16.78 18.44 1.98
N GLU A 38 16.87 19.71 2.38
CA GLU A 38 18.13 20.46 2.40
C GLU A 38 19.13 19.94 3.44
N GLN A 39 18.63 19.34 4.54
CA GLN A 39 19.47 18.87 5.63
C GLN A 39 19.64 17.36 5.68
N TYR A 40 18.58 16.61 5.32
CA TYR A 40 18.55 15.15 5.33
C TYR A 40 17.47 14.61 4.40
N PRO A 41 17.71 13.44 3.77
CA PRO A 41 16.73 12.80 2.88
C PRO A 41 15.58 12.12 3.64
N ASP A 42 15.81 11.68 4.88
CA ASP A 42 14.81 10.98 5.69
C ASP A 42 15.01 11.28 7.19
N ALA A 43 13.97 11.78 7.85
CA ALA A 43 14.02 12.22 9.24
C ALA A 43 14.26 11.06 10.22
N ALA A 44 13.78 9.85 9.92
CA ALA A 44 13.94 8.69 10.78
C ALA A 44 15.38 8.19 10.76
N LEU A 45 15.97 8.08 9.57
CA LEU A 45 17.38 7.74 9.43
C LEU A 45 18.29 8.80 10.06
N GLN A 46 17.97 10.09 9.87
CA GLN A 46 18.72 11.16 10.51
C GLN A 46 18.62 11.08 12.05
N GLY A 47 17.43 10.83 12.60
CA GLY A 47 17.27 10.69 14.04
C GLY A 47 18.06 9.53 14.65
N ILE A 48 18.15 8.40 13.94
CA ILE A 48 19.01 7.27 14.33
C ILE A 48 20.49 7.68 14.30
N ARG A 49 20.94 8.39 13.25
CA ARG A 49 22.32 8.87 13.13
C ARG A 49 22.72 9.79 14.27
N ASP A 50 21.90 10.80 14.54
CA ASP A 50 22.15 11.80 15.58
C ASP A 50 22.29 11.14 16.95
N LEU A 51 21.41 10.19 17.27
CA LEU A 51 21.41 9.48 18.55
C LEU A 51 22.57 8.48 18.69
N LEU A 52 23.02 7.87 17.58
CA LEU A 52 24.19 6.99 17.57
C LEU A 52 25.53 7.75 17.53
N GLY A 53 25.49 9.07 17.27
CA GLY A 53 26.66 9.92 17.09
C GLY A 53 27.44 9.61 15.80
N VAL A 54 26.74 9.20 14.74
CA VAL A 54 27.33 8.81 13.46
C VAL A 54 27.27 9.99 12.49
N ASP A 55 28.35 10.23 11.75
CA ASP A 55 28.38 11.32 10.76
C ASP A 55 27.35 11.08 9.62
N LYS A 56 26.94 12.16 8.95
CA LYS A 56 26.00 12.08 7.83
C LYS A 56 26.52 11.22 6.67
N SER A 57 27.83 11.21 6.45
CA SER A 57 28.48 10.51 5.34
C SER A 57 28.77 9.03 5.63
N GLU A 58 28.76 8.62 6.90
CA GLU A 58 29.11 7.25 7.29
C GLU A 58 27.91 6.29 7.17
N PRO A 59 28.13 4.98 6.98
CA PRO A 59 27.04 4.01 7.07
C PRO A 59 26.54 3.89 8.52
N ILE A 60 25.22 3.71 8.70
CA ILE A 60 24.65 3.44 10.02
C ILE A 60 25.12 2.04 10.48
N PRO A 61 25.75 1.91 11.66
CA PRO A 61 26.26 0.64 12.17
C PRO A 61 25.11 -0.26 12.66
N THR A 62 24.55 -1.04 11.75
CA THR A 62 23.36 -1.87 12.00
C THR A 62 23.60 -2.94 13.07
N GLU A 63 24.84 -3.37 13.27
CA GLU A 63 25.24 -4.33 14.30
C GLU A 63 24.98 -3.80 15.73
N ARG A 64 24.99 -2.48 15.92
CA ARG A 64 24.68 -1.78 17.17
C ARG A 64 23.18 -1.65 17.44
N ILE A 65 22.33 -1.97 16.46
CA ILE A 65 20.88 -1.81 16.53
C ILE A 65 20.23 -3.17 16.79
N GLY A 66 19.38 -3.24 17.81
CA GLY A 66 18.58 -4.40 18.18
C GLY A 66 17.25 -4.41 17.44
N SER A 67 16.48 -3.33 17.59
CA SER A 67 15.19 -3.18 16.92
C SER A 67 14.91 -1.74 16.49
N VAL A 68 14.16 -1.61 15.39
CA VAL A 68 13.57 -0.35 14.94
C VAL A 68 12.09 -0.60 14.73
N LYS A 69 11.26 0.17 15.43
CA LYS A 69 9.80 0.14 15.28
C LYS A 69 9.36 1.51 14.78
N MET A 70 8.66 1.54 13.65
CA MET A 70 8.17 2.77 13.06
C MET A 70 6.65 2.74 12.96
N GLY A 71 6.00 3.72 13.56
CA GLY A 71 4.64 4.14 13.25
C GLY A 71 4.69 5.35 12.32
N THR A 72 3.71 5.48 11.44
CA THR A 72 3.57 6.67 10.62
C THR A 72 2.11 6.96 10.33
N THR A 73 1.76 8.24 10.25
CA THR A 73 0.42 8.71 9.87
C THR A 73 0.31 9.06 8.38
N VAL A 74 1.40 8.96 7.62
CA VAL A 74 1.45 9.31 6.18
C VAL A 74 0.40 8.53 5.37
N GLY A 75 0.27 7.23 5.61
CA GLY A 75 -0.70 6.39 4.89
C GLY A 75 -2.15 6.76 5.19
N THR A 76 -2.46 7.08 6.45
CA THR A 76 -3.82 7.49 6.86
C THR A 76 -4.16 8.86 6.31
N ASN A 77 -3.24 9.83 6.37
CA ASN A 77 -3.46 11.15 5.82
C ASN A 77 -3.64 11.09 4.30
N ALA A 78 -2.83 10.29 3.59
CA ALA A 78 -3.00 10.12 2.14
C ALA A 78 -4.38 9.57 1.76
N LEU A 79 -4.93 8.66 2.57
CA LEU A 79 -6.30 8.15 2.38
C LEU A 79 -7.37 9.23 2.64
N LEU A 80 -7.21 10.00 3.72
CA LEU A 80 -8.16 11.05 4.10
C LEU A 80 -8.15 12.24 3.13
N GLU A 81 -6.96 12.65 2.68
CA GLU A 81 -6.73 13.79 1.79
C GLU A 81 -6.84 13.42 0.31
N ARG A 82 -7.06 12.13 -0.01
CA ARG A 82 -7.17 11.62 -1.39
C ARG A 82 -5.94 11.95 -2.26
N THR A 83 -4.75 11.92 -1.66
CA THR A 83 -3.47 12.22 -2.35
C THR A 83 -2.78 10.96 -2.90
N GLY A 84 -3.51 9.84 -2.98
CA GLY A 84 -3.02 8.58 -3.55
C GLY A 84 -2.98 8.55 -5.08
N ASP A 85 -2.37 7.50 -5.64
CA ASP A 85 -2.32 7.29 -7.08
C ASP A 85 -3.70 6.98 -7.67
N ARG A 86 -3.93 7.46 -8.89
CA ARG A 86 -5.06 7.04 -9.73
C ARG A 86 -5.01 5.52 -9.88
N THR A 87 -6.09 4.85 -9.48
CA THR A 87 -6.11 3.39 -9.32
C THR A 87 -7.20 2.74 -10.17
N LEU A 88 -6.83 1.69 -10.91
CA LEU A 88 -7.74 0.79 -11.63
C LEU A 88 -8.19 -0.36 -10.72
N LEU A 89 -9.49 -0.59 -10.61
CA LEU A 89 -10.03 -1.83 -10.04
C LEU A 89 -10.20 -2.87 -11.16
N ILE A 90 -9.62 -4.05 -10.99
CA ILE A 90 -9.76 -5.17 -11.93
C ILE A 90 -10.59 -6.25 -11.23
N THR A 91 -11.74 -6.60 -11.81
CA THR A 91 -12.65 -7.60 -11.24
C THR A 91 -13.26 -8.50 -12.32
N ASN A 92 -14.08 -9.48 -11.94
CA ASN A 92 -14.71 -10.35 -12.93
C ASN A 92 -15.89 -9.67 -13.62
N HIS A 93 -16.23 -10.11 -14.84
CA HIS A 93 -17.48 -9.69 -15.52
C HIS A 93 -18.72 -9.79 -14.64
N GLY A 94 -19.53 -8.73 -14.64
CA GLY A 94 -20.76 -8.59 -13.86
C GLY A 94 -20.54 -8.14 -12.41
N PHE A 95 -19.30 -7.78 -12.02
CA PHE A 95 -18.96 -7.34 -10.67
C PHE A 95 -18.44 -5.90 -10.59
N ARG A 96 -18.55 -5.13 -11.68
CA ARG A 96 -18.16 -3.71 -11.74
C ARG A 96 -18.56 -2.90 -10.51
N ASP A 97 -19.83 -3.02 -10.12
CA ASP A 97 -20.44 -2.19 -9.08
C ASP A 97 -20.37 -2.83 -7.69
N ALA A 98 -19.71 -3.97 -7.51
CA ALA A 98 -19.72 -4.71 -6.24
C ALA A 98 -19.26 -3.86 -5.04
N LEU A 99 -18.17 -3.09 -5.20
CA LEU A 99 -17.67 -2.20 -4.14
C LEU A 99 -18.53 -0.94 -3.97
N ARG A 100 -19.16 -0.47 -5.05
CA ARG A 100 -20.06 0.70 -5.00
C ARG A 100 -21.36 0.36 -4.28
N ILE A 101 -21.91 -0.83 -4.51
CA ILE A 101 -23.10 -1.36 -3.82
C ILE A 101 -22.75 -1.67 -2.36
N GLY A 102 -21.57 -2.23 -2.13
CA GLY A 102 -21.10 -2.62 -0.81
C GLY A 102 -22.07 -3.61 -0.14
N TYR A 103 -22.37 -3.38 1.13
CA TYR A 103 -23.28 -4.22 1.92
C TYR A 103 -24.70 -3.65 2.02
N GLN A 104 -25.01 -2.59 1.26
CA GLN A 104 -26.28 -1.86 1.34
C GLN A 104 -26.61 -1.32 2.76
N ASN A 105 -25.60 -1.18 3.63
CA ASN A 105 -25.76 -0.60 4.95
C ASN A 105 -26.21 0.87 4.82
N ARG A 106 -27.25 1.26 5.56
CA ARG A 106 -27.78 2.63 5.59
C ARG A 106 -27.52 3.23 6.98
N PRO A 107 -26.44 4.02 7.16
CA PRO A 107 -26.11 4.62 8.45
C PRO A 107 -27.24 5.53 8.97
N ARG A 108 -27.95 6.20 8.04
CA ARG A 108 -29.15 7.00 8.30
C ARG A 108 -30.31 6.40 7.51
N LEU A 109 -31.11 5.55 8.15
CA LEU A 109 -32.16 4.74 7.51
C LEU A 109 -33.23 5.58 6.79
N PHE A 110 -33.53 6.77 7.32
CA PHE A 110 -34.64 7.62 6.85
C PHE A 110 -34.23 8.70 5.86
N ASP A 111 -32.95 8.79 5.49
CA ASP A 111 -32.51 9.73 4.47
C ASP A 111 -33.08 9.33 3.10
N LEU A 112 -33.86 10.22 2.51
CA LEU A 112 -34.37 10.05 1.15
C LEU A 112 -33.27 10.24 0.11
N ASN A 113 -32.33 11.16 0.37
CA ASN A 113 -31.14 11.39 -0.45
C ASN A 113 -29.92 10.73 0.19
N VAL A 114 -29.55 9.54 -0.28
CA VAL A 114 -28.36 8.84 0.25
C VAL A 114 -27.13 9.17 -0.57
N ILE A 115 -26.18 9.79 0.12
CA ILE A 115 -24.86 10.15 -0.40
C ILE A 115 -23.94 8.96 -0.12
N LEU A 116 -23.52 8.28 -1.18
CA LEU A 116 -22.53 7.21 -1.07
C LEU A 116 -21.13 7.83 -0.93
N PRO A 117 -20.23 7.21 -0.14
CA PRO A 117 -18.82 7.58 -0.14
C PRO A 117 -18.24 7.50 -1.55
N GLU A 118 -17.33 8.42 -1.86
CA GLU A 118 -16.57 8.36 -3.11
C GLU A 118 -15.66 7.12 -3.13
N MET A 119 -15.62 6.43 -4.28
CA MET A 119 -14.78 5.25 -4.46
C MET A 119 -13.30 5.64 -4.45
N LEU A 120 -12.43 4.71 -4.02
CA LEU A 120 -10.97 4.93 -4.04
C LEU A 120 -10.35 4.65 -5.41
N TYR A 121 -11.01 3.84 -6.23
CA TYR A 121 -10.61 3.60 -7.61
C TYR A 121 -11.25 4.64 -8.54
N GLU A 122 -10.56 4.94 -9.63
CA GLU A 122 -11.05 5.86 -10.66
C GLU A 122 -11.83 5.10 -11.76
N ARG A 123 -11.39 3.90 -12.09
CA ARG A 123 -11.93 3.10 -13.19
C ARG A 123 -12.06 1.64 -12.80
N VAL A 124 -12.99 0.93 -13.44
CA VAL A 124 -13.14 -0.51 -13.32
C VAL A 124 -12.93 -1.19 -14.66
N LEU A 125 -12.04 -2.18 -14.67
CA LEU A 125 -11.85 -3.17 -15.74
C LEU A 125 -12.49 -4.48 -15.29
N GLU A 126 -13.38 -5.02 -16.13
CA GLU A 126 -13.92 -6.35 -15.93
C GLU A 126 -13.22 -7.32 -16.87
N VAL A 127 -12.87 -8.50 -16.35
CA VAL A 127 -12.15 -9.55 -17.07
C VAL A 127 -12.92 -10.86 -16.93
N ALA A 128 -12.97 -11.66 -17.99
CA ALA A 128 -13.46 -13.02 -17.94
C ALA A 128 -12.62 -13.86 -16.97
N GLY A 129 -13.26 -14.85 -16.34
CA GLY A 129 -12.64 -15.69 -15.31
C GLY A 129 -13.59 -15.91 -14.15
N ARG A 130 -13.74 -17.16 -13.72
CA ARG A 130 -14.62 -17.50 -12.61
C ARG A 130 -14.22 -18.81 -11.94
N TYR A 131 -14.01 -18.74 -10.62
CA TYR A 131 -14.08 -19.90 -9.75
C TYR A 131 -15.44 -20.00 -9.07
N THR A 132 -15.87 -21.22 -8.75
CA THR A 132 -16.94 -21.45 -7.78
C THR A 132 -16.40 -21.38 -6.35
N ALA A 133 -17.30 -21.33 -5.36
CA ALA A 133 -16.93 -21.42 -3.94
C ALA A 133 -16.20 -22.73 -3.58
N GLN A 134 -16.35 -23.78 -4.39
CA GLN A 134 -15.71 -25.09 -4.25
C GLN A 134 -14.38 -25.19 -5.01
N GLY A 135 -14.00 -24.18 -5.79
CA GLY A 135 -12.73 -24.16 -6.53
C GLY A 135 -12.77 -24.79 -7.89
N VAL A 136 -13.97 -25.04 -8.42
CA VAL A 136 -14.13 -25.46 -9.80
C VAL A 136 -13.99 -24.23 -10.68
N GLU A 137 -13.08 -24.29 -11.64
CA GLU A 137 -12.96 -23.28 -12.68
C GLU A 137 -14.17 -23.36 -13.61
N ARG A 138 -15.06 -22.37 -13.51
CA ARG A 138 -16.25 -22.24 -14.35
C ARG A 138 -15.92 -21.62 -15.70
N GLN A 139 -14.98 -20.69 -15.68
CA GLN A 139 -14.54 -19.95 -16.86
C GLN A 139 -13.06 -19.62 -16.66
N PRO A 140 -12.19 -19.92 -17.64
CA PRO A 140 -10.80 -19.52 -17.58
C PRO A 140 -10.67 -17.99 -17.62
N VAL A 141 -9.59 -17.47 -17.01
CA VAL A 141 -9.28 -16.05 -17.10
C VAL A 141 -8.81 -15.70 -18.51
N ASP A 142 -9.31 -14.59 -19.05
CA ASP A 142 -8.87 -14.07 -20.35
C ASP A 142 -7.75 -13.05 -20.16
N LEU A 143 -6.51 -13.47 -20.40
CA LEU A 143 -5.32 -12.64 -20.22
C LEU A 143 -5.15 -11.62 -21.35
N ASP A 144 -5.70 -11.88 -22.54
CA ASP A 144 -5.64 -10.93 -23.65
C ASP A 144 -6.62 -9.78 -23.41
N GLU A 145 -7.82 -10.08 -22.89
CA GLU A 145 -8.77 -9.07 -22.40
C GLU A 145 -8.17 -8.24 -21.28
N ALA A 146 -7.54 -8.90 -20.28
CA ALA A 146 -6.87 -8.20 -19.19
C ALA A 146 -5.78 -7.25 -19.71
N ARG A 147 -4.93 -7.73 -20.65
CA ARG A 147 -3.86 -6.94 -21.27
C ARG A 147 -4.39 -5.73 -22.03
N ALA A 148 -5.42 -5.92 -22.85
CA ALA A 148 -6.03 -4.82 -23.62
C ALA A 148 -6.64 -3.75 -22.69
N GLY A 149 -7.35 -4.17 -21.64
CA GLY A 149 -7.94 -3.26 -20.66
C GLY A 149 -6.90 -2.51 -19.82
N LEU A 150 -5.84 -3.21 -19.40
CA LEU A 150 -4.69 -2.62 -18.71
C LEU A 150 -4.01 -1.55 -19.59
N GLN A 151 -3.78 -1.85 -20.87
CA GLN A 151 -3.14 -0.93 -21.80
C GLN A 151 -3.96 0.35 -21.94
N ALA A 152 -5.27 0.23 -22.15
CA ALA A 152 -6.15 1.39 -22.27
C ALA A 152 -6.14 2.27 -21.00
N ALA A 153 -6.13 1.67 -19.81
CA ALA A 153 -6.00 2.43 -18.56
C ALA A 153 -4.62 3.10 -18.43
N PHE A 154 -3.57 2.44 -18.89
CA PHE A 154 -2.21 2.95 -18.87
C PHE A 154 -2.01 4.11 -19.86
N ASP A 155 -2.62 4.05 -21.03
CA ASP A 155 -2.61 5.13 -22.01
C ASP A 155 -3.28 6.39 -21.43
N ASP A 156 -4.29 6.20 -20.57
CA ASP A 156 -4.97 7.28 -19.83
C ASP A 156 -4.23 7.74 -18.55
N GLY A 157 -3.01 7.24 -18.31
CA GLY A 157 -2.14 7.68 -17.22
C GLY A 157 -2.39 6.98 -15.87
N ILE A 158 -3.20 5.93 -15.81
CA ILE A 158 -3.37 5.11 -14.59
C ILE A 158 -2.16 4.19 -14.44
N ARG A 159 -1.53 4.18 -13.27
CA ARG A 159 -0.28 3.43 -13.01
C ARG A 159 -0.35 2.50 -11.79
N ALA A 160 -1.49 2.44 -11.12
CA ALA A 160 -1.75 1.54 -10.00
C ALA A 160 -3.00 0.71 -10.30
N CYS A 161 -3.00 -0.56 -9.90
CA CYS A 161 -4.19 -1.40 -9.97
C CYS A 161 -4.39 -2.27 -8.73
N ALA A 162 -5.66 -2.58 -8.46
CA ALA A 162 -6.08 -3.55 -7.46
C ALA A 162 -6.88 -4.67 -8.15
N ILE A 163 -6.44 -5.91 -7.98
CA ILE A 163 -7.06 -7.08 -8.61
C ILE A 163 -7.87 -7.83 -7.55
N VAL A 164 -9.18 -7.95 -7.80
CA VAL A 164 -10.14 -8.54 -6.88
C VAL A 164 -11.12 -9.43 -7.65
N PHE A 165 -10.87 -10.73 -7.64
CA PHE A 165 -11.76 -11.72 -8.24
C PHE A 165 -12.58 -12.45 -7.19
N MET A 166 -13.76 -12.91 -7.61
CA MET A 166 -14.65 -13.71 -6.79
C MET A 166 -13.92 -14.98 -6.33
N HIS A 167 -13.97 -15.22 -5.02
CA HIS A 167 -13.25 -16.30 -4.35
C HIS A 167 -11.72 -16.26 -4.51
N GLY A 168 -11.13 -15.13 -4.94
CA GLY A 168 -9.68 -14.93 -5.08
C GLY A 168 -8.90 -15.19 -3.78
N TYR A 169 -9.50 -14.88 -2.63
CA TYR A 169 -8.96 -15.20 -1.30
C TYR A 169 -8.66 -16.70 -1.07
N ARG A 170 -9.26 -17.60 -1.86
CA ARG A 170 -9.07 -19.05 -1.80
C ARG A 170 -8.45 -19.61 -3.08
N TYR A 171 -8.83 -19.09 -4.24
CA TYR A 171 -8.39 -19.55 -5.57
C TYR A 171 -7.68 -18.42 -6.31
N THR A 172 -6.38 -18.31 -6.06
CA THR A 172 -5.56 -17.13 -6.39
C THR A 172 -4.96 -17.12 -7.80
N SER A 173 -5.09 -18.22 -8.54
CA SER A 173 -4.43 -18.43 -9.84
C SER A 173 -4.76 -17.35 -10.87
N HIS A 174 -6.04 -17.00 -11.02
CA HIS A 174 -6.48 -15.95 -11.97
C HIS A 174 -5.93 -14.58 -11.61
N GLU A 175 -5.97 -14.21 -10.32
CA GLU A 175 -5.48 -12.91 -9.88
C GLU A 175 -3.96 -12.79 -10.05
N LYS A 176 -3.22 -13.87 -9.76
CA LYS A 176 -1.76 -13.92 -9.98
C LYS A 176 -1.39 -13.79 -11.46
N ALA A 177 -2.09 -14.50 -12.34
CA ALA A 177 -1.84 -14.41 -13.77
C ALA A 177 -2.10 -13.00 -14.32
N VAL A 178 -3.19 -12.35 -13.89
CA VAL A 178 -3.46 -10.95 -14.27
C VAL A 178 -2.43 -9.99 -13.65
N ALA A 179 -1.98 -10.25 -12.43
CA ALA A 179 -0.93 -9.46 -11.79
C ALA A 179 0.41 -9.57 -12.54
N GLU A 180 0.77 -10.75 -13.04
CA GLU A 180 1.94 -10.94 -13.90
C GLU A 180 1.84 -10.12 -15.18
N VAL A 181 0.69 -10.14 -15.87
CA VAL A 181 0.44 -9.29 -17.05
C VAL A 181 0.62 -7.80 -16.71
N ALA A 182 0.06 -7.33 -15.59
CA ALA A 182 0.20 -5.95 -15.16
C ALA A 182 1.66 -5.58 -14.88
N ARG A 183 2.42 -6.46 -14.23
CA ARG A 183 3.86 -6.25 -13.95
C ARG A 183 4.68 -6.17 -15.23
N ASP A 184 4.44 -7.08 -16.19
CA ASP A 184 5.16 -7.11 -17.47
C ASP A 184 4.94 -5.83 -18.30
N MET A 185 3.80 -5.16 -18.09
CA MET A 185 3.48 -3.90 -18.75
C MET A 185 4.08 -2.66 -18.05
N GLY A 186 4.74 -2.83 -16.91
CA GLY A 186 5.34 -1.74 -16.14
C GLY A 186 4.36 -0.98 -15.25
N VAL A 187 3.29 -1.63 -14.77
CA VAL A 187 2.43 -1.05 -13.71
C VAL A 187 3.27 -0.84 -12.46
N LEU A 188 3.23 0.38 -11.91
CA LEU A 188 4.09 0.77 -10.78
C LEU A 188 3.67 0.08 -9.49
N THR A 189 2.38 -0.09 -9.29
CA THR A 189 1.81 -0.65 -8.05
C THR A 189 0.73 -1.67 -8.38
N VAL A 190 0.93 -2.92 -7.95
CA VAL A 190 -0.03 -4.02 -8.12
C VAL A 190 -0.42 -4.57 -6.76
N ALA A 191 -1.71 -4.47 -6.42
CA ALA A 191 -2.28 -5.05 -5.21
C ALA A 191 -3.15 -6.26 -5.56
N VAL A 192 -2.92 -7.39 -4.89
CA VAL A 192 -3.66 -8.64 -5.14
C VAL A 192 -4.26 -9.15 -3.83
N VAL A 193 -5.57 -9.44 -3.84
CA VAL A 193 -6.31 -9.89 -2.65
C VAL A 193 -6.17 -11.40 -2.45
N THR A 194 -4.94 -11.86 -2.23
CA THR A 194 -4.62 -13.25 -1.92
C THR A 194 -4.45 -13.48 -0.41
N LYS A 195 -4.37 -14.75 0.03
CA LYS A 195 -3.77 -15.11 1.32
C LYS A 195 -2.38 -15.73 1.09
N PRO A 196 -1.29 -15.15 1.64
CA PRO A 196 -1.21 -13.82 2.28
C PRO A 196 -1.50 -12.70 1.27
N PHE A 197 -1.98 -11.55 1.76
CA PHE A 197 -2.19 -10.36 0.94
C PHE A 197 -0.82 -9.87 0.47
N SER A 198 -0.66 -9.65 -0.83
CA SER A 198 0.59 -9.17 -1.43
C SER A 198 0.40 -7.80 -2.08
N PHE A 199 1.25 -6.86 -1.71
CA PHE A 199 1.34 -5.53 -2.29
C PHE A 199 2.77 -5.31 -2.77
N GLU A 200 2.94 -4.96 -4.04
CA GLU A 200 4.23 -4.67 -4.64
C GLU A 200 4.15 -3.32 -5.34
N GLY A 201 5.04 -2.41 -4.97
CA GLY A 201 5.14 -1.07 -5.56
C GLY A 201 6.59 -0.73 -5.85
N SER A 202 6.86 -0.21 -7.04
CA SER A 202 8.15 0.42 -7.38
C SER A 202 8.09 1.90 -7.03
N LYS A 203 9.15 2.45 -6.42
CA LYS A 203 9.23 3.90 -6.16
C LYS A 203 9.18 4.66 -7.48
N ARG A 204 8.38 5.74 -7.54
CA ARG A 204 8.59 6.79 -8.55
C ARG A 204 10.02 7.31 -8.37
N MET A 205 10.86 7.18 -9.41
CA MET A 205 12.08 7.98 -9.53
C MET A 205 11.71 9.43 -9.79
#